data_AF-U2G665-F1
#
_entry.id   AF-U2G665-F1
#
_cell.length_a   1.000
_cell.length_b   1.000
_cell.length_c   1.000
_cell.angle_alpha   90.00
_cell.angle_beta   90.00
_cell.angle_gamma   90.00
#
_symmetry.space_group_name_H-M   'P 1'
#
loop_
_entity.id
_entity.type
_entity.pdbx_description
1 polymer ?
#
loop_
_entity_poly.entity_id
_entity_poly.type
_entity_poly.pdbx_seq_one_letter_code
_entity_poly.pdbx_strand_id
1 'polypeptide(L)' 'MTQQYRGNYDERVRVIDGNGRPIPGIPYHIKAAGGAVYKGLTDLSGYCPRVYTENVSRLDIAIGMQALERWDR' A
#
# COMPACT_ATOMS: atom_id res chain seq x y z
N MET A 1 9.38 9.30 24.13
CA MET A 1 8.73 9.18 22.82
C MET A 1 9.68 8.42 21.93
N THR A 2 9.46 7.13 21.70
CA THR A 2 10.33 6.33 20.82
C THR A 2 10.06 6.77 19.39
N GLN A 3 11.04 7.43 18.77
CA GLN A 3 10.98 7.71 17.35
C GLN A 3 11.06 6.36 16.64
N GLN A 4 9.90 5.81 16.25
CA GLN A 4 9.84 4.63 15.40
C GLN A 4 10.65 4.97 14.15
N TYR A 5 11.75 4.25 13.95
CA TYR A 5 12.61 4.44 12.79
C TYR A 5 11.76 4.28 11.53
N ARG A 6 11.57 5.38 10.81
CA ARG A 6 10.91 5.42 9.50
C ARG A 6 12.03 5.28 8.50
N GLY A 7 11.99 4.23 7.67
CA GLY A 7 12.99 4.01 6.63
C GLY A 7 13.18 5.25 5.76
N ASN A 8 14.32 5.32 5.05
CA ASN A 8 14.76 6.50 4.32
C ASN A 8 13.79 7.00 3.22
N TYR A 9 12.87 6.15 2.78
CA TYR A 9 11.88 6.46 1.74
C TYR A 9 10.46 6.36 2.31
N ASP A 10 9.62 7.34 1.97
CA ASP A 10 8.21 7.42 2.36
C ASP A 10 7.34 7.36 1.09
N GLU A 11 6.88 6.16 0.77
CA GLU A 11 6.07 5.87 -0.40
C GLU A 11 4.59 5.84 -0.03
N ARG A 12 3.73 6.29 -0.96
CA ARG A 12 2.29 6.21 -0.79
C ARG A 12 1.60 5.85 -2.09
N VAL A 13 0.75 4.84 -2.03
CA VAL A 13 -0.05 4.37 -3.16
C VAL A 13 -1.44 4.98 -3.09
N ARG A 14 -1.94 5.47 -4.23
CA ARG A 14 -3.32 5.94 -4.40
C ARG A 14 -3.98 5.19 -5.54
N VAL A 15 -5.16 4.64 -5.29
CA VAL A 15 -5.99 3.97 -6.29
C VAL A 15 -7.00 4.97 -6.85
N ILE A 16 -6.98 5.12 -8.18
CA ILE A 16 -7.86 6.01 -8.93
C ILE A 16 -8.51 5.24 -10.08
N ASP A 17 -9.68 5.71 -10.53
CA ASP A 17 -10.32 5.22 -11.75
C ASP A 17 -9.69 5.83 -13.02
N GLY A 18 -10.18 5.44 -14.20
CA GLY A 18 -9.70 5.96 -15.48
C GLY A 18 -9.93 7.47 -15.70
N ASN A 19 -10.77 8.10 -14.87
CA ASN A 19 -11.02 9.55 -14.89
C ASN A 19 -10.22 10.30 -13.81
N GLY A 20 -9.35 9.61 -13.07
CA GLY A 20 -8.55 10.18 -11.98
C GLY A 20 -9.31 10.35 -10.66
N ARG A 21 -10.52 9.80 -10.53
CA ARG A 21 -11.29 9.86 -9.28
C ARG A 21 -10.80 8.80 -8.31
N PRO A 22 -10.66 9.12 -7.01
CA PRO A 22 -10.22 8.13 -6.03
C PRO A 22 -11.23 6.99 -5.89
N ILE A 23 -10.72 5.77 -5.69
CA ILE A 23 -11.54 4.59 -5.40
C ILE A 23 -11.39 4.25 -3.91
N PRO A 24 -12.36 4.63 -3.06
CA PRO A 24 -12.36 4.29 -1.64
C PRO A 24 -12.83 2.85 -1.40
N GLY A 25 -12.42 2.27 -0.28
CA GLY A 25 -12.93 0.97 0.18
C GLY A 25 -12.51 -0.22 -0.67
N ILE A 26 -11.52 -0.09 -1.57
CA ILE A 26 -11.05 -1.22 -2.37
C ILE A 26 -9.93 -1.97 -1.63
N PRO A 27 -9.97 -3.32 -1.59
CA PRO A 27 -8.89 -4.11 -1.00
C PRO A 27 -7.55 -3.84 -1.67
N TYR A 28 -6.50 -3.76 -0.86
CA TYR A 28 -5.12 -3.71 -1.32
C TYR A 28 -4.25 -4.73 -0.58
N HIS A 29 -3.17 -5.12 -1.24
CA HIS A 29 -2.07 -5.87 -0.67
C HIS A 29 -0.76 -5.33 -1.25
N ILE A 30 0.10 -4.77 -0.40
CA ILE A 30 1.40 -4.21 -0.77
C ILE A 30 2.49 -5.00 -0.06
N LYS A 31 3.47 -5.49 -0.81
CA LYS A 31 4.68 -6.12 -0.28
C LYS A 31 5.90 -5.30 -0.67
N ALA A 32 6.63 -4.83 0.32
CA ALA A 32 7.92 -4.17 0.13
C ALA A 32 9.03 -5.20 -0.07
N ALA A 33 10.13 -4.80 -0.71
CA ALA A 33 11.28 -5.69 -0.95
C ALA A 33 11.90 -6.24 0.35
N GLY A 34 11.83 -5.47 1.44
CA GLY A 34 12.26 -5.90 2.78
C GLY A 34 11.34 -6.92 3.46
N GLY A 35 10.28 -7.37 2.79
CA GLY A 35 9.34 -8.38 3.29
C GLY A 35 8.17 -7.82 4.09
N ALA A 36 8.15 -6.52 4.39
CA ALA A 36 7.00 -5.88 5.03
C ALA A 36 5.74 -5.99 4.14
N VAL A 37 4.61 -6.36 4.76
CA VAL A 37 3.32 -6.51 4.09
C VAL A 37 2.31 -5.55 4.70
N TYR A 38 1.59 -4.83 3.84
CA TYR A 38 0.51 -3.93 4.19
C TYR A 38 -0.75 -4.39 3.46
N LYS A 39 -1.83 -4.61 4.19
CA LYS A 39 -3.11 -5.01 3.61
C LYS A 39 -4.28 -4.33 4.32
N GLY A 40 -5.36 -4.08 3.57
CA GLY A 40 -6.57 -3.44 4.09
C GLY A 40 -7.40 -2.82 2.97
N LEU A 41 -8.24 -1.85 3.32
CA LEU A 41 -9.06 -1.10 2.37
C LEU A 41 -8.49 0.31 2.17
N THR A 42 -8.59 0.85 0.96
CA THR A 42 -8.23 2.25 0.69
C THR A 42 -9.12 3.22 1.47
N ASP A 43 -8.56 4.36 1.88
CA ASP A 43 -9.30 5.42 2.56
C ASP A 43 -10.26 6.17 1.61
N LEU A 44 -11.02 7.15 2.15
CA LEU A 44 -11.97 7.96 1.38
C LEU A 44 -11.34 8.72 0.20
N SER A 45 -10.03 8.96 0.26
CA SER A 45 -9.26 9.62 -0.80
C SER A 45 -8.54 8.61 -1.71
N GLY A 46 -8.80 7.32 -1.57
CA GLY A 46 -8.23 6.23 -2.36
C GLY A 46 -6.81 5.85 -1.94
N TYR A 47 -6.32 6.29 -0.79
CA TYR A 47 -4.96 6.01 -0.36
C TYR A 47 -4.84 4.72 0.44
N CYS A 48 -3.72 4.05 0.23
CA CYS A 48 -3.14 3.08 1.14
C CYS A 48 -2.38 3.79 2.29
N PRO A 49 -2.02 3.08 3.37
CA PRO A 49 -1.09 3.59 4.37
C PRO A 49 0.27 3.94 3.75
N ARG A 50 1.03 4.72 4.50
CA ARG A 50 2.42 5.07 4.18
C ARG A 50 3.29 3.81 4.27
N VAL A 51 4.10 3.58 3.25
CA VAL A 51 5.04 2.45 3.18
C VAL A 51 6.45 3.03 3.29
N TYR A 52 7.17 2.60 4.32
CA TYR A 52 8.54 3.06 4.55
C TYR A 52 9.52 2.00 4.11
N THR A 53 10.50 2.36 3.28
CA THR A 53 11.55 1.44 2.81
C THR A 53 12.93 2.02 3.09
N GLU A 54 13.91 1.15 3.30
CA GLU A 54 15.30 1.56 3.56
C GLU A 54 16.03 2.03 2.29
N ASN A 55 15.60 1.52 1.14
CA ASN A 55 16.17 1.75 -0.19
C ASN A 55 15.06 2.07 -1.19
N VAL A 56 15.40 2.71 -2.32
CA VAL A 56 14.53 2.75 -3.50
C VAL A 56 14.20 1.31 -3.87
N SER A 57 12.94 0.92 -3.74
CA SER A 57 12.55 -0.48 -3.93
C SER A 57 11.22 -0.56 -4.65
N ARG A 58 11.05 -1.62 -5.45
CA ARG A 58 9.78 -1.86 -6.12
C ARG A 58 8.78 -2.42 -5.11
N LEU A 59 7.63 -1.78 -4.99
CA LEU A 59 6.48 -2.33 -4.30
C LEU A 59 5.76 -3.34 -5.20
N ASP A 60 5.51 -4.54 -4.68
CA ASP A 60 4.59 -5.50 -5.30
C ASP A 60 3.18 -5.21 -4.77
N ILE A 61 2.30 -4.75 -5.67
CA ILE A 61 0.98 -4.20 -5.33
C ILE A 61 -0.09 -5.02 -6.05
N ALA A 62 -1.08 -5.48 -5.30
CA ALA A 62 -2.34 -6.01 -5.82
C ALA A 62 -3.52 -5.24 -5.24
N ILE A 63 -4.58 -5.08 -6.03
CA ILE A 63 -5.80 -4.34 -5.69
C ILE A 63 -7.03 -5.21 -6.02
N GLY A 64 -8.14 -5.02 -5.30
CA GLY A 64 -9.40 -5.72 -5.56
C GLY A 64 -9.30 -7.22 -5.30
N MET A 65 -9.86 -8.05 -6.18
CA MET A 65 -9.86 -9.51 -6.01
C MET A 65 -8.44 -10.09 -5.88
N GLN A 66 -7.47 -9.59 -6.65
CA GLN A 66 -6.08 -10.02 -6.57
C GLN A 66 -5.44 -9.71 -5.20
N ALA A 67 -5.89 -8.64 -4.53
CA ALA A 67 -5.45 -8.36 -3.17
C ALA A 67 -6.00 -9.40 -2.19
N LEU A 68 -7.30 -9.71 -2.30
CA LEU A 68 -7.97 -10.68 -1.43
C LEU A 68 -7.36 -12.08 -1.57
N GLU A 69 -7.06 -12.53 -2.80
CA GLU A 69 -6.37 -13.81 -3.05
C GLU A 69 -5.00 -13.92 -2.36
N ARG A 70 -4.37 -12.79 -2.04
CA ARG A 70 -3.09 -12.72 -1.32
C ARG A 70 -3.26 -12.55 0.19
N TRP A 71 -4.45 -12.25 0.69
CA TRP A 71 -4.68 -12.10 2.13
C TRP A 71 -4.70 -13.43 2.88
N ASP A 72 -5.16 -14.47 2.20
CA ASP A 72 -5.32 -15.84 2.72
C ASP A 72 -4.06 -16.70 2.52
N ARG A 73 -2.96 -16.11 2.07
CA ARG A 73 -1.66 -16.76 1.86
C ARG A 73 -0.65 -16.42 2.94
#